data_AF-A0A6M0BW80-F1
#
_entry.id   AF-A0A6M0BW80-F1
#
_cell.length_a   1.000
_cell.length_b   1.000
_cell.length_c   1.000
_cell.angle_alpha   90.00
_cell.angle_beta   90.00
_cell.angle_gamma   90.00
#
_symmetry.space_group_name_H-M   'P 1'
#
loop_
_entity.id
_entity.type
_entity.pdbx_description
1 polymer ?
#
loop_
_entity_poly.entity_id
_entity_poly.type
_entity_poly.pdbx_seq_one_letter_code
_entity_poly.pdbx_strand_id
1 'polypeptide(L)'
;MNVLTSYPAKSNEAIAINIYDILGIRASLAEHHGKKISELIAEALNSDKKVILSFKNLEELNWSFVKGAIAKLYESFPEEKIESSISLVDIPPEEVEFIEEVVETKKEFMKNPEKFKEPMTNERLQELREKNPNNPWLQMAGIFADDPDFDDFLAEIEQYRRELDAEQEAYYSQFDEEE
;
A
#
# COMPACT_ATOMS: atom_id res chain seq x y z
N MET A 1 -56.85 -10.18 -19.59
CA MET A 1 -55.56 -9.67 -20.10
C MET A 1 -54.79 -9.19 -18.88
N ASN A 2 -53.93 -10.02 -18.28
CA ASN A 2 -52.47 -10.06 -18.45
C ASN A 2 -51.85 -8.64 -18.43
N VAL A 3 -50.95 -8.29 -17.52
CA VAL A 3 -49.73 -9.05 -17.16
C VAL A 3 -49.42 -8.96 -15.65
N LEU A 4 -49.44 -10.11 -14.99
CA LEU A 4 -48.54 -10.44 -13.88
C LEU A 4 -47.14 -10.58 -14.47
N THR A 5 -46.16 -9.84 -13.95
CA THR A 5 -44.84 -10.38 -13.59
C THR A 5 -44.13 -9.35 -12.74
N SER A 6 -43.98 -9.68 -11.46
CA SER A 6 -42.95 -9.13 -10.59
C SER A 6 -41.61 -9.10 -11.34
N TYR A 7 -40.88 -7.99 -11.26
CA TYR A 7 -39.43 -8.07 -11.40
C TYR A 7 -38.94 -9.02 -10.30
N PRO A 8 -38.27 -10.14 -10.63
CA PRO A 8 -37.46 -10.77 -9.62
C PRO A 8 -36.38 -9.75 -9.25
N ALA A 9 -36.27 -9.43 -7.97
CA ALA A 9 -35.06 -8.80 -7.45
C ALA A 9 -33.89 -9.62 -8.00
N LYS A 10 -33.01 -8.99 -8.80
CA LYS A 10 -31.73 -9.60 -9.15
C LYS A 10 -31.10 -9.99 -7.82
N SER A 11 -31.01 -11.28 -7.53
CA SER A 11 -30.22 -11.76 -6.41
C SER A 11 -28.82 -11.23 -6.64
N ASN A 12 -28.41 -10.28 -5.82
CA ASN A 12 -27.06 -9.73 -5.84
C ASN A 12 -26.15 -10.82 -5.26
N GLU A 13 -25.85 -11.84 -6.07
CA GLU A 13 -25.10 -13.01 -5.66
C GLU A 13 -23.67 -12.57 -5.37
N ALA A 14 -23.28 -12.67 -4.11
CA ALA A 14 -21.95 -12.29 -3.68
C ALA A 14 -20.95 -13.37 -4.12
N ILE A 15 -19.86 -12.93 -4.75
CA ILE A 15 -18.73 -13.81 -5.06
C ILE A 15 -17.81 -13.85 -3.85
N ALA A 16 -17.49 -15.05 -3.37
CA ALA A 16 -16.45 -15.24 -2.38
C ALA A 16 -15.09 -15.38 -3.06
N ILE A 17 -14.13 -14.55 -2.63
CA ILE A 17 -12.73 -14.60 -3.06
C ILE A 17 -11.88 -14.84 -1.82
N ASN A 18 -11.26 -16.00 -1.72
CA ASN A 18 -10.24 -16.24 -0.71
C ASN A 18 -8.85 -15.94 -1.31
N ILE A 19 -8.09 -15.05 -0.67
CA ILE A 19 -6.80 -14.59 -1.20
C ILE A 19 -5.81 -15.75 -1.34
N TYR A 20 -5.77 -16.64 -0.33
CA TYR A 20 -4.89 -17.81 -0.35
C TYR A 20 -5.24 -18.79 -1.47
N ASP A 21 -6.52 -19.04 -1.74
CA ASP A 21 -6.94 -19.94 -2.82
C ASP A 21 -6.56 -19.41 -4.22
N ILE A 22 -6.50 -18.08 -4.38
CA ILE A 22 -6.14 -17.43 -5.65
C ILE A 22 -4.62 -17.34 -5.89
N LEU A 23 -3.84 -17.24 -4.81
CA LEU A 23 -2.41 -16.97 -4.87
C LEU A 23 -1.54 -18.18 -4.50
N GLY A 24 -2.04 -19.07 -3.64
CA GLY A 24 -1.29 -20.19 -3.06
C GLY A 24 -0.21 -19.74 -2.07
N ILE A 25 -0.30 -18.51 -1.54
CA ILE A 25 0.75 -17.84 -0.76
C ILE A 25 0.15 -17.35 0.56
N ARG A 26 0.84 -17.65 1.68
CA ARG A 26 0.41 -17.28 3.04
C ARG A 26 1.07 -16.02 3.59
N ALA A 27 2.32 -15.77 3.18
CA ALA A 27 3.18 -14.68 3.64
C ALA A 27 4.00 -14.13 2.46
N SER A 28 4.69 -13.01 2.64
CA SER A 28 5.50 -12.35 1.59
C SER A 28 4.68 -11.93 0.34
N LEU A 29 3.47 -11.44 0.57
CA LEU A 29 2.66 -10.83 -0.47
C LEU A 29 3.34 -9.55 -0.99
N ALA A 30 3.03 -9.13 -2.21
CA ALA A 30 3.64 -7.96 -2.85
C ALA A 30 2.59 -7.21 -3.68
N GLU A 31 2.92 -6.02 -4.18
CA GLU A 31 1.97 -5.19 -4.94
C GLU A 31 1.37 -5.91 -6.15
N HIS A 32 2.15 -6.72 -6.88
CA HIS A 32 1.65 -7.46 -8.04
C HIS A 32 0.64 -8.57 -7.66
N HIS A 33 0.82 -9.21 -6.49
CA HIS A 33 -0.17 -10.14 -5.94
C HIS A 33 -1.47 -9.41 -5.61
N GLY A 34 -1.37 -8.24 -4.99
CA GLY A 34 -2.53 -7.40 -4.67
C GLY A 34 -3.26 -6.95 -5.94
N LYS A 35 -2.53 -6.56 -6.98
CA LYS A 35 -3.10 -6.17 -8.27
C LYS A 35 -3.99 -7.27 -8.84
N LYS A 36 -3.55 -8.53 -8.83
CA LYS A 36 -4.36 -9.68 -9.30
C LYS A 36 -5.69 -9.79 -8.53
N ILE A 37 -5.66 -9.59 -7.20
CA ILE A 37 -6.89 -9.58 -6.39
C ILE A 37 -7.80 -8.41 -6.77
N SER A 38 -7.25 -7.21 -6.92
CA SER A 38 -8.05 -6.03 -7.29
C SER A 38 -8.71 -6.16 -8.66
N GLU A 39 -8.06 -6.83 -9.63
CA GLU A 39 -8.62 -7.08 -10.97
C GLU A 39 -9.84 -8.00 -10.89
N LEU A 40 -9.78 -9.08 -10.09
CA LEU A 40 -10.92 -9.97 -9.86
C LEU A 40 -12.09 -9.26 -9.17
N ILE A 41 -11.79 -8.41 -8.19
CA ILE A 41 -12.80 -7.59 -7.53
C ILE A 41 -13.43 -6.62 -8.52
N ALA A 42 -12.62 -5.94 -9.33
CA ALA A 42 -13.10 -4.99 -10.33
C ALA A 42 -14.02 -5.65 -11.37
N GLU A 43 -13.69 -6.86 -11.84
CA GLU A 43 -14.54 -7.64 -12.74
C GLU A 43 -15.92 -7.96 -12.12
N ALA A 44 -15.93 -8.37 -10.84
CA ALA A 44 -17.17 -8.62 -10.10
C ALA A 44 -18.01 -7.34 -9.94
N LEU A 45 -17.39 -6.22 -9.55
CA LEU A 45 -18.05 -4.94 -9.38
C LEU A 45 -18.59 -4.35 -10.70
N ASN A 46 -17.89 -4.57 -11.81
CA ASN A 46 -18.35 -4.19 -13.15
C ASN A 46 -19.54 -5.05 -13.62
N SER A 47 -19.68 -6.24 -13.06
CA SER A 47 -20.82 -7.14 -13.31
C SER A 47 -21.97 -6.94 -12.29
N ASP A 48 -21.95 -5.84 -11.53
CA ASP A 48 -22.91 -5.52 -10.45
C ASP A 48 -23.05 -6.61 -9.37
N LYS A 49 -21.99 -7.39 -9.14
CA LYS A 49 -21.93 -8.40 -8.09
C LYS A 49 -21.25 -7.86 -6.84
N LYS A 50 -21.67 -8.35 -5.67
CA LYS A 50 -20.96 -8.13 -4.41
C LYS A 50 -19.75 -9.06 -4.28
N VAL A 51 -18.80 -8.68 -3.45
CA VAL A 51 -17.59 -9.44 -3.16
C VAL A 51 -17.45 -9.67 -1.67
N ILE A 52 -17.16 -10.90 -1.27
CA ILE A 52 -16.69 -11.26 0.06
C ILE A 52 -15.21 -11.62 -0.09
N LEU A 53 -14.31 -10.75 0.36
CA LEU A 53 -12.86 -10.96 0.30
C LEU A 53 -12.38 -11.56 1.63
N SER A 54 -11.98 -12.83 1.60
CA SER A 54 -11.51 -13.57 2.77
C SER A 54 -9.98 -13.55 2.88
N PHE A 55 -9.50 -13.16 4.06
CA PHE A 55 -8.09 -13.15 4.47
C PHE A 55 -7.67 -14.44 5.17
N LYS A 56 -8.56 -15.45 5.20
CA LYS A 56 -8.31 -16.73 5.84
C LYS A 56 -7.06 -17.41 5.26
N ASN A 57 -6.22 -17.93 6.15
CA ASN A 57 -4.93 -18.58 5.89
C ASN A 57 -3.77 -17.64 5.48
N LEU A 58 -3.94 -16.33 5.63
CA LEU A 58 -2.82 -15.39 5.58
C LEU A 58 -2.17 -15.27 6.95
N GLU A 59 -0.85 -15.11 6.97
CA GLU A 59 -0.05 -14.99 8.20
C GLU A 59 0.30 -13.53 8.49
N GLU A 60 0.60 -12.74 7.46
CA GLU A 60 0.99 -11.33 7.58
C GLU A 60 0.54 -10.55 6.34
N LEU A 61 0.22 -9.27 6.52
CA LEU A 61 0.01 -8.33 5.43
C LEU A 61 1.19 -7.37 5.27
N ASN A 62 1.29 -6.79 4.07
CA ASN A 62 2.21 -5.70 3.85
C ASN A 62 1.53 -4.55 3.10
N TRP A 63 2.14 -3.38 3.22
CA TRP A 63 1.55 -2.14 2.73
C TRP A 63 1.35 -2.20 1.21
N SER A 64 2.34 -2.75 0.51
CA SER A 64 2.33 -2.88 -0.94
C SER A 64 1.19 -3.76 -1.46
N PHE A 65 0.89 -4.86 -0.77
CA PHE A 65 -0.18 -5.77 -1.10
C PHE A 65 -1.54 -5.12 -0.85
N VAL A 66 -1.78 -4.57 0.34
CA VAL A 66 -3.06 -3.93 0.67
C VAL A 66 -3.32 -2.75 -0.27
N LYS A 67 -2.28 -1.97 -0.59
CA LYS A 67 -2.36 -0.91 -1.61
C LYS A 67 -2.79 -1.48 -2.96
N GLY A 68 -2.14 -2.55 -3.41
CA GLY A 68 -2.45 -3.20 -4.69
C GLY A 68 -3.84 -3.84 -4.74
N ALA A 69 -4.31 -4.44 -3.63
CA ALA A 69 -5.54 -5.23 -3.55
C ALA A 69 -6.79 -4.38 -3.29
N ILE A 70 -6.70 -3.42 -2.37
CA ILE A 70 -7.85 -2.65 -1.87
C ILE A 70 -7.73 -1.18 -2.30
N ALA A 71 -6.64 -0.50 -1.92
CA ALA A 71 -6.53 0.95 -2.11
C ALA A 71 -6.60 1.35 -3.60
N LYS A 72 -6.06 0.51 -4.48
CA LYS A 72 -6.14 0.67 -5.94
C LYS A 72 -7.58 0.78 -6.46
N LEU A 73 -8.55 0.11 -5.82
CA LEU A 73 -9.95 0.10 -6.28
C LEU A 73 -10.58 1.50 -6.23
N TYR A 74 -10.15 2.35 -5.30
CA TYR A 74 -10.62 3.75 -5.19
C TYR A 74 -10.23 4.60 -6.40
N GLU A 75 -9.27 4.16 -7.23
CA GLU A 75 -8.95 4.83 -8.50
C GLU A 75 -10.00 4.57 -9.59
N SER A 76 -10.79 3.49 -9.45
CA SER A 76 -11.71 3.01 -10.49
C SER A 76 -13.18 3.01 -10.06
N PHE A 77 -13.46 3.04 -8.77
CA PHE A 77 -14.82 2.98 -8.22
C PHE A 77 -15.03 4.05 -7.15
N PRO A 78 -16.25 4.62 -7.06
CA PRO A 78 -16.58 5.55 -5.98
C PRO A 78 -16.61 4.81 -4.63
N GLU A 79 -16.29 5.54 -3.56
CA GLU A 79 -16.22 5.03 -2.19
C GLU A 79 -17.51 4.32 -1.78
N GLU A 80 -18.67 4.90 -2.10
CA GLU A 80 -19.97 4.30 -1.76
C GLU A 80 -20.19 2.95 -2.44
N LYS A 81 -19.66 2.76 -3.66
CA LYS A 81 -19.76 1.48 -4.37
C LYS A 81 -18.86 0.43 -3.72
N ILE A 82 -17.64 0.79 -3.34
CA ILE A 82 -16.70 -0.09 -2.65
C ILE A 82 -17.30 -0.55 -1.31
N GLU A 83 -17.75 0.38 -0.48
CA GLU A 83 -18.25 0.11 0.88
C GLU A 83 -19.58 -0.67 0.89
N SER A 84 -20.45 -0.47 -0.11
CA SER A 84 -21.72 -1.20 -0.20
C SER A 84 -21.61 -2.58 -0.87
N SER A 85 -20.52 -2.82 -1.61
CA SER A 85 -20.36 -4.01 -2.47
C SER A 85 -19.25 -4.96 -2.04
N ILE A 86 -18.29 -4.53 -1.22
CA ILE A 86 -17.19 -5.37 -0.74
C ILE A 86 -17.33 -5.59 0.75
N SER A 87 -17.20 -6.84 1.19
CA SER A 87 -17.08 -7.22 2.60
C SER A 87 -15.74 -7.90 2.82
N LEU A 88 -14.96 -7.39 3.76
CA LEU A 88 -13.70 -8.01 4.17
C LEU A 88 -13.98 -8.95 5.35
N VAL A 89 -13.53 -10.20 5.27
CA VAL A 89 -13.79 -11.23 6.29
C VAL A 89 -12.52 -12.00 6.62
N ASP A 90 -12.50 -12.65 7.79
CA ASP A 90 -11.37 -13.44 8.29
C ASP A 90 -10.05 -12.65 8.40
N ILE A 91 -10.12 -11.33 8.64
CA ILE A 91 -8.94 -10.49 8.89
C ILE A 91 -8.41 -10.80 10.30
N PRO A 92 -7.10 -11.07 10.48
CA PRO A 92 -6.49 -11.13 11.80
C PRO A 92 -6.73 -9.82 12.57
N PRO A 93 -7.16 -9.85 13.85
CA PRO A 93 -7.46 -8.61 14.61
C PRO A 93 -6.35 -7.56 14.60
N GLU A 94 -5.09 -8.01 14.62
CA GLU A 94 -3.88 -7.20 14.53
C GLU A 94 -3.68 -6.50 13.19
N GLU A 95 -4.34 -6.95 12.12
CA GLU A 95 -4.22 -6.42 10.76
C GLU A 95 -5.37 -5.47 10.37
N VAL A 96 -6.40 -5.33 11.22
CA VAL A 96 -7.57 -4.48 10.92
C VAL A 96 -7.16 -3.02 10.80
N GLU A 97 -6.48 -2.48 11.82
CA GLU A 97 -6.00 -1.10 11.85
C GLU A 97 -5.04 -0.83 10.69
N PHE A 98 -4.20 -1.81 10.34
CA PHE A 98 -3.27 -1.72 9.22
C PHE A 98 -3.98 -1.53 7.87
N ILE A 99 -5.03 -2.32 7.60
CA ILE A 99 -5.82 -2.17 6.37
C ILE A 99 -6.53 -0.81 6.35
N GLU A 100 -7.12 -0.40 7.46
CA GLU A 100 -7.81 0.89 7.59
C GLU A 100 -6.85 2.06 7.31
N GLU A 101 -5.64 2.02 7.85
CA GLU A 101 -4.61 3.05 7.64
C GLU A 101 -4.23 3.19 6.16
N VAL A 102 -4.03 2.07 5.46
CA VAL A 102 -3.72 2.06 4.02
C VAL A 102 -4.85 2.70 3.21
N VAL A 103 -6.10 2.35 3.53
CA VAL A 103 -7.28 2.88 2.85
C VAL A 103 -7.45 4.36 3.12
N GLU A 104 -7.34 4.81 4.38
CA GLU A 104 -7.50 6.23 4.71
C GLU A 104 -6.39 7.07 4.09
N THR A 105 -5.15 6.58 4.12
CA THR A 105 -4.01 7.26 3.45
C THR A 105 -4.27 7.45 1.96
N LYS A 106 -4.85 6.45 1.28
CA LYS A 106 -5.24 6.56 -0.13
C LYS A 106 -6.36 7.58 -0.33
N LYS A 107 -7.38 7.57 0.52
CA LYS A 107 -8.50 8.55 0.48
C LYS A 107 -7.97 9.98 0.69
N GLU A 108 -7.09 10.19 1.67
CA GLU A 108 -6.43 11.47 1.91
C GLU A 108 -5.61 11.92 0.69
N PHE A 109 -4.82 11.02 0.10
CA PHE A 109 -4.03 11.30 -1.10
C PHE A 109 -4.91 11.73 -2.27
N MET A 110 -6.06 11.07 -2.48
CA MET A 110 -6.99 11.45 -3.55
C MET A 110 -7.64 12.82 -3.32
N LYS A 111 -7.87 13.21 -2.06
CA LYS A 111 -8.41 14.52 -1.70
C LYS A 111 -7.37 15.63 -1.86
N ASN A 112 -6.12 15.38 -1.49
CA ASN A 112 -5.05 16.36 -1.55
C ASN A 112 -3.67 15.70 -1.81
N PRO A 113 -3.30 15.45 -3.08
CA PRO A 113 -2.01 14.87 -3.42
C PRO A 113 -0.81 15.75 -3.05
N GLU A 114 -0.97 17.07 -3.10
CA GLU A 114 0.11 18.03 -2.85
C GLU A 114 0.57 18.01 -1.38
N LYS A 115 -0.34 17.72 -0.44
CA LYS A 115 -0.01 17.50 0.99
C LYS A 115 1.10 16.46 1.19
N PHE A 116 1.22 15.49 0.28
CA PHE A 116 2.23 14.43 0.36
C PHE A 116 3.57 14.81 -0.28
N LYS A 117 3.66 15.97 -0.94
CA LYS A 117 4.93 16.53 -1.43
C LYS A 117 5.56 17.52 -0.46
N GLU A 118 4.75 18.11 0.41
CA GLU A 118 5.23 19.06 1.39
C GLU A 118 6.02 18.33 2.49
N PRO A 119 7.17 18.88 2.92
CA PRO A 119 7.88 18.34 4.07
C PRO A 119 6.98 18.44 5.31
N MET A 120 7.07 17.43 6.18
CA MET A 120 6.36 17.45 7.45
C MET A 120 6.82 18.65 8.28
N THR A 121 5.86 19.44 8.77
CA THR A 121 6.16 20.56 9.66
C THR A 121 6.53 20.08 11.07
N ASN A 122 7.32 20.87 11.79
CA ASN A 122 7.67 20.57 13.20
C ASN A 122 6.42 20.50 14.10
N GLU A 123 5.44 21.36 13.84
CA GLU A 123 4.14 21.36 14.53
C GLU A 123 3.42 20.03 14.33
N ARG A 124 3.34 19.55 13.09
CA ARG A 124 2.74 18.25 12.78
C ARG A 124 3.51 17.09 13.41
N LEU A 125 4.84 17.15 13.40
CA LEU A 125 5.67 16.13 14.04
C LEU A 125 5.42 16.08 15.56
N GLN A 126 5.26 17.24 16.20
CA GLN A 126 4.94 17.31 17.62
C GLN A 126 3.55 16.74 17.94
N GLU A 127 2.53 17.06 17.13
CA GLU A 127 1.20 16.44 17.26
C GLU A 127 1.26 14.91 17.16
N LEU A 128 2.07 14.38 16.25
CA LEU A 128 2.23 12.93 16.08
C LEU A 128 2.90 12.28 17.30
N ARG A 129 3.91 12.93 17.88
CA ARG A 129 4.58 12.46 19.11
C ARG A 129 3.63 12.42 20.29
N GLU A 130 2.78 13.42 20.44
CA GLU A 130 1.80 13.48 21.52
C GLU A 130 0.74 12.37 21.38
N LYS A 131 0.31 12.06 20.15
CA LYS A 131 -0.63 10.97 19.88
C LYS A 131 -0.01 9.59 20.06
N ASN A 132 1.27 9.44 19.70
CA ASN A 132 1.97 8.16 19.68
C ASN A 132 3.28 8.24 20.48
N PRO A 133 3.21 8.44 21.81
CA PRO A 133 4.39 8.73 22.63
C PRO A 133 5.41 7.58 22.66
N ASN A 134 4.98 6.35 22.41
CA ASN A 134 5.85 5.16 22.45
C ASN A 134 6.40 4.77 21.07
N ASN A 135 6.17 5.53 20.01
CA ASN A 135 6.67 5.20 18.67
C ASN A 135 8.17 5.55 18.56
N PRO A 136 9.08 4.57 18.38
CA PRO A 136 10.52 4.82 18.35
C PRO A 136 10.96 5.77 17.22
N TRP A 137 10.31 5.69 16.06
CA TRP A 137 10.64 6.56 14.93
C TRP A 137 10.28 8.01 15.18
N LEU A 138 9.12 8.27 15.80
CA LEU A 138 8.72 9.64 16.14
C LEU A 138 9.66 10.25 17.18
N GLN A 139 10.16 9.47 18.13
CA GLN A 139 11.13 9.93 19.13
C GLN A 139 12.48 10.31 18.52
N MET A 140 12.90 9.61 17.47
CA MET A 140 14.18 9.86 16.80
C MET A 140 14.09 10.88 15.65
N ALA A 141 12.88 11.28 15.24
CA ALA A 141 12.70 12.21 14.14
C ALA A 141 13.43 13.56 14.40
N GLY A 142 14.26 13.99 13.45
CA GLY A 142 15.02 15.24 13.57
C GLY A 142 16.28 15.16 14.45
N ILE A 143 16.73 13.97 14.88
CA ILE A 143 17.93 13.81 15.72
C ILE A 143 19.21 14.43 15.09
N PHE A 144 19.28 14.53 13.77
CA PHE A 144 20.40 15.13 13.03
C PHE A 144 20.14 16.57 12.55
N ALA A 145 19.00 17.17 12.89
CA ALA A 145 18.62 18.48 12.34
C ALA A 145 19.58 19.61 12.75
N ASP A 146 20.17 19.50 13.95
CA ASP A 146 21.11 20.46 14.52
C ASP A 146 22.54 19.88 14.63
N ASP A 147 22.83 18.77 13.94
CA ASP A 147 24.15 18.15 13.97
C ASP A 147 25.14 18.98 13.14
N PRO A 148 26.15 19.62 13.77
CA PRO A 148 27.08 20.51 13.07
C PRO A 148 28.00 19.78 12.11
N ASP A 149 28.19 18.47 12.29
CA ASP A 149 29.12 17.64 11.52
C ASP A 149 28.38 16.89 10.38
N PHE A 150 27.06 17.07 10.23
CA PHE A 150 26.25 16.33 9.26
C PHE A 150 26.63 16.64 7.81
N ASP A 151 26.97 17.89 7.49
CA ASP A 151 27.42 18.28 6.16
C ASP A 151 28.77 17.63 5.80
N ASP A 152 29.69 17.54 6.78
CA ASP A 152 30.99 16.87 6.61
C ASP A 152 30.79 15.36 6.39
N PHE A 153 29.90 14.73 7.15
CA PHE A 153 29.52 13.32 6.96
C PHE A 153 28.96 13.04 5.54
N LEU A 154 28.12 13.93 5.02
CA LEU A 154 27.61 13.82 3.65
C LEU A 154 28.72 13.96 2.60
N ALA A 155 29.66 14.89 2.81
CA ALA A 155 30.81 15.06 1.92
C ALA A 155 31.71 13.82 1.89
N GLU A 156 31.95 13.18 3.04
CA GLU A 156 32.68 11.92 3.13
C GLU A 156 31.97 10.78 2.38
N ILE A 157 30.64 10.66 2.54
CA ILE A 157 29.84 9.67 1.78
C ILE A 157 29.97 9.90 0.28
N GLU A 158 29.91 11.16 -0.17
CA GLU A 158 30.01 11.48 -1.59
C GLU A 158 31.41 11.17 -2.14
N GLN A 159 32.46 11.49 -1.40
CA GLN A 159 33.82 11.12 -1.77
C GLN A 159 33.96 9.59 -1.88
N TYR A 160 33.49 8.85 -0.88
CA TYR A 160 33.56 7.39 -0.89
C TYR A 160 32.81 6.77 -2.09
N ARG A 161 31.64 7.32 -2.45
CA ARG A 161 30.91 6.92 -3.66
C ARG A 161 31.74 7.12 -4.92
N ARG A 162 32.39 8.27 -5.06
CA ARG A 162 33.26 8.57 -6.23
C ARG A 162 34.46 7.63 -6.31
N GLU A 163 35.07 7.28 -5.18
CA GLU A 163 36.17 6.32 -5.12
C GLU A 163 35.73 4.92 -5.59
N LEU A 164 34.58 4.44 -5.10
CA LEU A 164 34.01 3.17 -5.53
C LEU A 164 33.62 3.17 -7.02
N ASP A 165 33.00 4.24 -7.51
CA ASP A 165 32.62 4.37 -8.91
C ASP A 165 33.87 4.35 -9.82
N ALA A 166 34.94 5.05 -9.44
CA ALA A 166 36.20 5.05 -10.18
C ALA A 166 36.93 3.69 -10.16
N GLU A 167 36.93 2.99 -9.01
CA GLU A 167 37.48 1.63 -8.91
C GLU A 167 36.72 0.66 -9.81
N GLN A 168 35.39 0.75 -9.81
CA GLN A 168 34.52 -0.07 -10.63
C GLN A 168 34.73 0.20 -12.13
N GLU A 169 34.83 1.46 -12.55
CA GLU A 169 35.13 1.84 -13.95
C GLU A 169 36.52 1.35 -14.39
N ALA A 170 37.54 1.48 -13.53
CA ALA A 170 38.87 0.98 -13.81
C ALA A 170 38.90 -0.55 -13.94
N TYR A 171 38.12 -1.27 -13.13
CA TYR A 171 37.95 -2.71 -13.25
C TYR A 171 37.33 -3.10 -14.59
N TYR A 172 36.23 -2.45 -15.02
CA TYR A 172 35.58 -2.80 -16.28
C TYR A 172 36.41 -2.41 -17.52
N SER A 173 37.15 -1.31 -17.46
CA SER A 173 38.02 -0.87 -18.56
C SER A 173 39.13 -1.89 -18.88
N GLN A 174 39.58 -2.67 -17.89
CA GLN A 174 40.57 -3.73 -18.11
C GLN A 174 40.04 -4.89 -18.97
N PHE A 175 38.72 -5.14 -18.96
CA PHE A 175 38.12 -6.20 -19.77
C PHE A 175 37.77 -5.74 -21.18
N ASP A 176 37.54 -4.44 -21.38
CA ASP A 176 37.30 -3.86 -22.71
C ASP A 176 38.60 -3.74 -23.54
N GLU A 177 39.78 -3.74 -22.90
CA GLU A 177 41.09 -3.75 -23.58
C GLU A 177 41.58 -5.16 -23.98
N GLU A 178 40.90 -6.23 -23.56
CA GLU A 178 41.25 -7.64 -23.87
C GLU A 178 40.48 -8.24 -25.06
N GLU A 179 39.63 -7.46 -25.77
CA GLU A 179 39.03 -7.81 -27.09
C GLU A 179 39.74 -7.14 -28.29
#